data_AF-A0A1U7CJH6-F1
#
_entry.id   AF-A0A1U7CJH6-F1
#
_cell.length_a   1.000
_cell.length_b   1.000
_cell.length_c   1.000
_cell.angle_alpha   90.00
_cell.angle_beta   90.00
_cell.angle_gamma   90.00
#
_symmetry.space_group_name_H-M   'P 1'
#
loop_
_entity.id
_entity.type
_entity.pdbx_description
1 polymer ?
#
loop_
_entity_poly.entity_id
_entity_poly.type
_entity_poly.pdbx_seq_one_letter_code
_entity_poly.pdbx_strand_id
1 'polypeptide(L)'
;MRPRTRACLIAIPVCTILAFVLPVRSDHDWIDPVSGSMKFRTSLLFIPVKTRIEQSELERWIVAHEGAHVSQWRSLSDVASTISGQVIARGCNLSPAIHQFHVRDLNTRFVRNATDAEIAEFVRVMRHGTRDEQAQAVDEASKILDRRD
;
A
#
# COMPACT_ATOMS: atom_id res chain seq x y z
N MET A 1 -23.13 -48.83 -27.47
CA MET A 1 -22.70 -48.52 -26.10
C MET A 1 -21.83 -47.27 -26.13
N ARG A 2 -22.28 -46.14 -25.56
CA ARG A 2 -21.57 -44.83 -25.61
C ARG A 2 -20.80 -44.60 -24.29
N PRO A 3 -19.45 -44.59 -24.29
CA PRO A 3 -18.67 -44.23 -23.12
C PRO A 3 -18.33 -42.74 -23.19
N ARG A 4 -19.30 -41.85 -22.92
CA ARG A 4 -19.04 -40.39 -22.91
C ARG A 4 -19.51 -39.66 -21.66
N THR A 5 -20.31 -40.30 -20.81
CA THR A 5 -20.93 -39.67 -19.63
C THR A 5 -20.09 -39.76 -18.35
N ARG A 6 -19.10 -40.65 -18.26
CA ARG A 6 -18.30 -40.83 -17.03
C ARG A 6 -17.14 -39.84 -16.87
N ALA A 7 -16.62 -39.29 -17.96
CA ALA A 7 -15.53 -38.32 -17.91
C ALA A 7 -15.98 -36.94 -17.36
N CYS A 8 -17.25 -36.57 -17.56
CA CYS A 8 -17.78 -35.26 -17.15
C CYS A 8 -18.04 -35.17 -15.64
N LEU A 9 -18.41 -36.29 -15.00
CA LEU A 9 -18.74 -36.36 -13.57
C LEU A 9 -17.52 -36.34 -12.63
N ILE A 10 -16.32 -36.68 -13.13
CA ILE A 10 -15.09 -36.66 -12.34
C ILE A 10 -14.36 -35.31 -12.47
N ALA A 11 -14.55 -34.60 -13.59
CA ALA A 11 -13.92 -33.29 -13.80
C ALA A 11 -14.41 -32.22 -12.81
N ILE A 12 -15.71 -32.20 -12.51
CA ILE A 12 -16.31 -31.22 -11.58
C ILE A 12 -15.75 -31.35 -10.15
N PRO A 13 -15.76 -32.53 -9.49
CA PRO A 13 -15.21 -32.67 -8.14
C PRO A 13 -13.70 -32.39 -8.09
N VAL A 14 -12.94 -32.81 -9.11
CA VAL A 14 -11.49 -32.53 -9.19
C VAL A 14 -11.22 -31.03 -9.35
N CYS A 15 -11.97 -30.31 -10.19
CA CYS A 15 -11.84 -28.86 -10.32
C CYS A 15 -12.24 -28.12 -9.04
N THR A 16 -13.29 -28.56 -8.33
CA THR A 16 -13.64 -27.98 -7.03
C THR A 16 -12.57 -28.26 -5.97
N ILE A 17 -12.04 -29.49 -5.89
CA ILE A 17 -10.97 -29.82 -4.94
C ILE A 17 -9.70 -29.03 -5.26
N LEU A 18 -9.29 -28.90 -6.53
CA LEU A 18 -8.17 -28.06 -6.92
C LEU A 18 -8.39 -26.57 -6.59
N ALA A 19 -9.61 -26.06 -6.72
CA ALA A 19 -9.95 -24.69 -6.30
C ALA A 19 -9.88 -24.49 -4.77
N PHE A 20 -10.12 -25.54 -3.97
CA PHE A 20 -9.97 -25.52 -2.51
C PHE A 20 -8.54 -25.81 -2.02
N VAL A 21 -7.73 -26.55 -2.79
CA VAL A 21 -6.38 -26.99 -2.41
C VAL A 21 -5.30 -25.99 -2.82
N LEU A 22 -5.57 -25.11 -3.79
CA LEU A 22 -4.64 -24.06 -4.17
C LEU A 22 -4.83 -22.85 -3.24
N PRO A 23 -3.90 -22.56 -2.31
CA PRO A 23 -4.01 -21.43 -1.41
C PRO A 23 -4.05 -20.14 -2.24
N VAL A 24 -5.23 -19.51 -2.32
CA VAL A 24 -5.35 -18.15 -2.85
C VAL A 24 -4.67 -17.24 -1.85
N ARG A 25 -3.44 -16.84 -2.16
CA ARG A 25 -2.69 -15.84 -1.42
C ARG A 25 -2.92 -14.50 -2.08
N SER A 26 -3.40 -13.55 -1.30
CA SER A 26 -3.61 -12.17 -1.71
C SER A 26 -2.85 -11.25 -0.79
N ASP A 27 -1.79 -10.66 -1.32
CA ASP A 27 -1.07 -9.58 -0.66
C ASP A 27 -1.75 -8.25 -0.99
N HIS A 28 -1.91 -7.41 0.02
CA HIS A 28 -2.56 -6.12 -0.08
C HIS A 28 -1.70 -5.09 0.61
N ASP A 29 -1.45 -3.99 -0.09
CA ASP A 29 -0.66 -2.89 0.42
C ASP A 29 -1.54 -1.65 0.53
N TRP A 30 -1.36 -0.92 1.63
CA TRP A 30 -1.97 0.38 1.86
C TRP A 30 -0.92 1.37 2.28
N ILE A 31 -1.17 2.63 1.95
CA ILE A 31 -0.38 3.76 2.40
C ILE A 31 -1.28 4.77 3.08
N ASP A 32 -0.78 5.41 4.13
CA ASP A 32 -1.38 6.63 4.64
C ASP A 32 -0.97 7.80 3.74
N PRO A 33 -1.92 8.51 3.09
CA PRO A 33 -1.60 9.59 2.16
C PRO A 33 -0.93 10.79 2.83
N VAL A 34 -0.98 10.91 4.16
CA VAL A 34 -0.40 12.04 4.91
C VAL A 34 0.99 11.70 5.45
N SER A 35 1.11 10.61 6.20
CA SER A 35 2.38 10.24 6.84
C SER A 35 3.29 9.43 5.91
N GLY A 36 2.74 8.75 4.91
CA GLY A 36 3.50 7.82 4.07
C GLY A 36 3.85 6.51 4.77
N SER A 37 3.28 6.23 5.94
CA SER A 37 3.34 4.91 6.58
C SER A 37 2.66 3.87 5.71
N MET A 38 3.17 2.64 5.75
CA MET A 38 2.62 1.53 4.98
C MET A 38 2.03 0.46 5.86
N LYS A 39 1.00 -0.18 5.34
CA LYS A 39 0.37 -1.36 5.92
C LYS A 39 0.38 -2.45 4.87
N PHE A 40 0.79 -3.63 5.28
CA PHE A 40 0.85 -4.83 4.45
C PHE A 40 -0.05 -5.88 5.08
N ARG A 41 -0.88 -6.53 4.28
CA ARG A 41 -1.72 -7.65 4.72
C ARG A 41 -1.62 -8.79 3.74
N THR A 42 -1.18 -9.93 4.25
CA THR A 42 -1.29 -11.20 3.55
C THR A 42 -2.58 -11.88 3.98
N SER A 43 -3.39 -12.27 3.00
CA SER A 43 -4.59 -13.06 3.22
C SER A 43 -4.46 -14.43 2.55
N LEU A 44 -4.94 -15.47 3.22
CA LEU A 44 -5.03 -16.82 2.70
C LEU A 44 -6.52 -17.20 2.66
N LEU A 45 -7.05 -17.55 1.48
CA LEU A 45 -8.48 -17.84 1.33
C LEU A 45 -9.38 -16.74 1.93
N PHE A 46 -9.02 -15.47 1.67
CA PHE A 46 -9.70 -14.26 2.21
C PHE A 46 -9.57 -14.04 3.73
N ILE A 47 -8.90 -14.92 4.47
CA ILE A 47 -8.64 -14.75 5.89
C ILE A 47 -7.30 -14.03 6.08
N PRO A 48 -7.24 -12.90 6.80
CA PRO A 48 -5.99 -12.21 7.08
C PRO A 48 -5.09 -13.10 7.98
N VAL A 49 -3.94 -13.50 7.46
CA VAL A 49 -2.98 -14.35 8.20
C VAL A 49 -1.82 -13.55 8.78
N LYS A 50 -1.47 -12.42 8.15
CA LYS A 50 -0.38 -11.55 8.60
C LYS A 50 -0.73 -10.11 8.27
N THR A 51 -0.61 -9.22 9.25
CA THR A 51 -0.67 -7.77 9.05
C THR A 51 0.60 -7.16 9.64
N ARG A 52 1.28 -6.31 8.87
CA ARG A 52 2.46 -5.56 9.30
C ARG A 52 2.22 -4.08 9.01
N ILE A 53 2.62 -3.22 9.93
CA ILE A 53 2.60 -1.76 9.75
C ILE A 53 4.05 -1.27 9.82
N GLU A 54 4.46 -0.50 8.83
CA GLU A 54 5.73 0.23 8.80
C GLU A 54 5.42 1.71 8.97
N GLN A 55 5.73 2.23 10.18
CA GLN A 55 5.54 3.63 10.50
C GLN A 55 6.69 4.47 9.93
N SER A 56 6.34 5.54 9.22
CA SER A 56 7.31 6.50 8.70
C SER A 56 7.83 7.44 9.80
N GLU A 57 8.98 8.06 9.58
CA GLU A 57 9.49 9.11 10.47
C GLU A 57 8.54 10.32 10.51
N LEU A 58 7.87 10.62 9.40
CA LEU A 58 6.86 11.67 9.35
C LEU A 58 5.66 11.34 10.26
N GLU A 59 5.22 10.08 10.35
CA GLU A 59 4.19 9.67 11.31
C GLU A 59 4.66 9.90 12.74
N ARG A 60 5.89 9.52 13.05
CA ARG A 60 6.46 9.74 14.40
C ARG A 60 6.54 11.21 14.74
N TRP A 61 6.95 12.06 13.79
CA TRP A 61 6.97 13.51 13.96
C TRP A 61 5.56 14.05 14.21
N ILE A 62 4.55 13.63 13.43
CA ILE A 62 3.14 14.04 13.60
C ILE A 62 2.64 13.66 15.00
N VAL A 63 2.85 12.41 15.43
CA VAL A 63 2.43 11.94 16.75
C VAL A 63 3.12 12.71 17.86
N ALA A 64 4.43 13.00 17.72
CA ALA A 64 5.17 13.77 18.70
C ALA A 64 4.67 15.22 18.82
N HIS A 65 4.28 15.84 17.72
CA HIS A 65 3.84 17.25 17.68
C HIS A 65 2.35 17.45 17.99
N GLU A 66 1.49 16.52 17.56
CA GLU A 66 0.03 16.65 17.66
C GLU A 66 -0.59 15.71 18.70
N GLY A 67 0.21 14.80 19.28
CA GLY A 67 -0.21 13.84 20.30
C GLY A 67 -0.88 12.57 19.77
N ALA A 68 -1.45 12.61 18.56
CA ALA A 68 -2.04 11.44 17.92
C ALA A 68 -2.09 11.59 16.39
N HIS A 69 -2.13 10.46 15.68
CA HIS A 69 -2.39 10.40 14.25
C HIS A 69 -3.33 9.23 13.92
N VAL A 70 -4.34 9.47 13.08
CA VAL A 70 -5.27 8.43 12.60
C VAL A 70 -5.02 8.21 11.13
N SER A 71 -4.38 7.09 10.78
CA SER A 71 -4.03 6.76 9.40
C SER A 71 -5.28 6.54 8.54
N GLN A 72 -5.36 7.26 7.41
CA GLN A 72 -6.42 7.13 6.42
C GLN A 72 -5.97 6.17 5.30
N TRP A 73 -5.81 4.89 5.66
CA TRP A 73 -5.27 3.85 4.78
C TRP A 73 -5.92 3.85 3.39
N ARG A 74 -5.13 4.16 2.35
CA ARG A 74 -5.51 4.04 0.95
C ARG A 74 -4.83 2.84 0.35
N SER A 75 -5.60 1.97 -0.32
CA SER A 75 -5.03 0.80 -0.99
C SER A 75 -4.15 1.25 -2.15
N LEU A 76 -2.89 0.83 -2.12
CA LEU A 76 -2.01 0.84 -3.26
C LEU A 76 -2.44 -0.35 -4.10
N SER A 77 -3.02 -0.09 -5.26
CA SER A 77 -3.61 -1.16 -6.08
C SER A 77 -2.53 -2.02 -6.70
N ASP A 78 -2.04 -2.97 -5.94
CA ASP A 78 -1.40 -4.18 -6.43
C ASP A 78 -1.95 -5.34 -5.60
N VAL A 79 -3.25 -5.61 -5.78
CA VAL A 79 -3.77 -6.94 -5.42
C VAL A 79 -3.21 -7.91 -6.45
N ALA A 80 -1.93 -8.27 -6.32
CA ALA A 80 -1.36 -9.40 -7.01
C ALA A 80 -2.03 -10.65 -6.45
N SER A 81 -3.21 -10.96 -6.98
CA SER A 81 -3.86 -12.25 -6.70
C SER A 81 -3.00 -13.29 -7.39
N THR A 82 -2.40 -14.17 -6.59
CA THR A 82 -1.68 -15.32 -7.12
C THR A 82 -2.49 -16.59 -6.90
N ILE A 83 -2.76 -17.32 -7.97
CA ILE A 83 -3.23 -18.71 -7.90
C ILE A 83 -2.08 -19.55 -8.45
N SER A 84 -1.58 -20.50 -7.65
CA SER A 84 -0.45 -21.37 -8.04
C SER A 84 0.82 -20.60 -8.44
N GLY A 85 1.07 -19.43 -7.85
CA GLY A 85 2.26 -18.61 -8.14
C GLY A 85 2.16 -17.74 -9.40
N GLN A 86 1.03 -17.74 -10.12
CA GLN A 86 0.80 -16.88 -11.28
C GLN A 86 -0.03 -15.65 -10.91
N VAL A 87 0.39 -14.45 -11.33
CA VAL A 87 -0.32 -13.17 -11.10
C VAL A 87 -1.49 -13.04 -12.07
N ILE A 88 -2.69 -12.74 -11.57
CA ILE A 88 -3.94 -12.81 -12.36
C ILE A 88 -4.65 -11.45 -12.47
N ALA A 89 -4.32 -10.50 -11.60
CA ALA A 89 -4.87 -9.15 -11.65
C ALA A 89 -3.87 -8.12 -11.08
N ARG A 90 -3.91 -6.90 -11.61
CA ARG A 90 -3.37 -5.69 -10.98
C ARG A 90 -4.47 -4.64 -11.01
N GLY A 91 -4.72 -3.98 -9.88
CA GLY A 91 -5.73 -2.93 -9.82
C GLY A 91 -5.18 -1.61 -10.37
N CYS A 92 -6.04 -0.75 -10.89
CA CYS A 92 -5.68 0.56 -11.46
C CYS A 92 -6.12 1.73 -10.56
N ASN A 93 -5.75 1.75 -9.28
CA ASN A 93 -5.88 2.96 -8.47
C ASN A 93 -4.61 3.81 -8.56
N LEU A 94 -4.84 5.11 -8.67
CA LEU A 94 -3.81 6.12 -8.61
C LEU A 94 -3.22 6.14 -7.20
N SER A 95 -1.98 5.66 -7.06
CA SER A 95 -1.24 5.75 -5.80
C SER A 95 -1.21 7.20 -5.30
N PRO A 96 -1.40 7.46 -4.00
CA PRO A 96 -1.25 8.80 -3.42
C PRO A 96 0.13 9.40 -3.74
N ALA A 97 0.21 10.73 -3.84
CA ALA A 97 1.45 11.44 -4.21
C ALA A 97 2.64 11.03 -3.32
N ILE A 98 2.40 10.86 -2.01
CA ILE A 98 3.41 10.45 -1.03
C ILE A 98 3.98 9.05 -1.24
N HIS A 99 3.37 8.21 -2.09
CA HIS A 99 3.89 6.87 -2.38
C HIS A 99 5.30 6.93 -2.95
N GLN A 100 5.61 7.92 -3.79
CA GLN A 100 6.97 8.09 -4.31
C GLN A 100 7.99 8.46 -3.20
N PHE A 101 7.52 9.14 -2.16
CA PHE A 101 8.31 9.49 -0.98
C PHE A 101 8.69 8.27 -0.13
N HIS A 102 7.79 7.28 -0.07
CA HIS A 102 8.06 6.02 0.63
C HIS A 102 9.04 5.13 -0.15
N VAL A 103 8.78 4.89 -1.45
CA VAL A 103 9.57 3.97 -2.29
C VAL A 103 11.06 4.34 -2.35
N ARG A 104 11.38 5.62 -2.21
CA ARG A 104 12.74 6.16 -2.32
C ARG A 104 13.40 6.46 -0.96
N ASP A 105 12.78 6.03 0.15
CA ASP A 105 13.22 6.35 1.53
C ASP A 105 13.45 7.87 1.75
N LEU A 106 12.65 8.69 1.08
CA LEU A 106 12.78 10.15 1.14
C LEU A 106 12.12 10.71 2.40
N ASN A 107 11.20 9.96 3.00
CA ASN A 107 10.50 10.36 4.22
C ASN A 107 11.48 10.63 5.37
N THR A 108 12.39 9.68 5.61
CA THR A 108 13.44 9.79 6.64
C THR A 108 14.35 10.99 6.38
N ARG A 109 14.80 11.17 5.12
CA ARG A 109 15.66 12.29 4.73
C ARG A 109 14.95 13.65 4.86
N PHE A 110 13.68 13.71 4.47
CA PHE A 110 12.86 14.91 4.57
C PHE A 110 12.73 15.37 6.02
N VAL A 111 12.31 14.49 6.92
CA VAL A 111 12.14 14.82 8.34
C VAL A 111 13.47 15.27 8.98
N ARG A 112 14.60 14.70 8.56
CA ARG A 112 15.93 15.08 9.06
C ARG A 112 16.41 16.46 8.55
N ASN A 113 16.05 16.82 7.33
CA ASN A 113 16.58 18.01 6.64
C ASN A 113 15.64 19.22 6.73
N ALA A 114 14.33 18.98 6.83
CA ALA A 114 13.31 20.00 6.94
C ALA A 114 13.25 20.61 8.35
N THR A 115 12.81 21.86 8.42
CA THR A 115 12.45 22.53 9.68
C THR A 115 11.04 22.12 10.12
N ASP A 116 10.72 22.26 11.41
CA ASP A 116 9.39 21.93 11.92
C ASP A 116 8.27 22.73 11.21
N ALA A 117 8.54 23.97 10.81
CA ALA A 117 7.60 24.78 10.03
C ALA A 117 7.36 24.20 8.63
N GLU A 118 8.40 23.69 7.97
CA GLU A 118 8.27 23.04 6.65
C GLU A 118 7.53 21.71 6.75
N ILE A 119 7.80 20.92 7.80
CA ILE A 119 7.08 19.66 8.05
C ILE A 119 5.61 19.94 8.36
N ALA A 120 5.31 20.93 9.20
CA ALA A 120 3.94 21.33 9.52
C ALA A 120 3.16 21.77 8.27
N GLU A 121 3.78 22.59 7.41
CA GLU A 121 3.16 23.03 6.17
C GLU A 121 2.95 21.87 5.18
N PHE A 122 3.93 20.98 5.06
CA PHE A 122 3.79 19.76 4.27
C PHE A 122 2.59 18.92 4.75
N VAL A 123 2.50 18.65 6.06
CA VAL A 123 1.40 17.88 6.65
C VAL A 123 0.04 18.57 6.43
N ARG A 124 -0.02 19.90 6.56
CA ARG A 124 -1.22 20.70 6.28
C ARG A 124 -1.70 20.51 4.84
N VAL A 125 -0.80 20.62 3.86
CA VAL A 125 -1.11 20.43 2.44
C VAL A 125 -1.51 18.98 2.16
N MET A 126 -0.82 18.00 2.74
CA MET A 126 -1.17 16.59 2.53
C MET A 126 -2.57 16.25 3.05
N ARG A 127 -3.02 16.87 4.15
CA ARG A 127 -4.36 16.66 4.73
C ARG A 127 -5.49 17.37 3.98
N HIS A 128 -5.26 18.61 3.55
CA HIS A 128 -6.33 19.51 3.11
C HIS A 128 -6.18 20.02 1.68
N GLY A 129 -5.00 19.86 1.09
CA GLY A 129 -4.72 20.27 -0.27
C GLY A 129 -5.43 19.39 -1.30
N THR A 130 -5.66 19.99 -2.45
CA THR A 130 -6.03 19.31 -3.69
C THR A 130 -4.93 18.33 -4.12
N ARG A 131 -5.27 17.45 -5.06
CA ARG A 131 -4.31 16.47 -5.58
C ARG A 131 -3.07 17.12 -6.20
N ASP A 132 -3.25 18.25 -6.88
CA ASP A 132 -2.14 18.97 -7.53
C ASP A 132 -1.26 19.67 -6.49
N GLU A 133 -1.86 20.27 -5.46
CA GLU A 133 -1.11 20.85 -4.33
C GLU A 133 -0.35 19.77 -3.55
N GLN A 134 -0.92 18.58 -3.37
CA GLN A 134 -0.25 17.43 -2.75
C GLN A 134 0.95 16.97 -3.60
N ALA A 135 0.79 16.88 -4.92
CA ALA A 135 1.89 16.55 -5.82
C ALA A 135 3.00 17.60 -5.77
N GLN A 136 2.63 18.89 -5.78
CA GLN A 136 3.57 19.99 -5.66
C GLN A 136 4.30 19.98 -4.31
N ALA A 137 3.60 19.72 -3.19
CA ALA A 137 4.23 19.62 -1.88
C ALA A 137 5.27 18.49 -1.81
N VAL A 138 5.00 17.37 -2.47
CA VAL A 138 5.96 16.25 -2.63
C VAL A 138 7.17 16.67 -3.47
N ASP A 139 6.97 17.41 -4.55
CA ASP A 139 8.07 17.92 -5.37
C ASP A 139 8.92 18.97 -4.61
N GLU A 140 8.30 19.88 -3.87
CA GLU A 140 9.03 20.86 -3.04
C GLU A 140 9.79 20.18 -1.90
N ALA A 141 9.17 19.20 -1.24
CA ALA A 141 9.83 18.41 -0.22
C ALA A 141 11.04 17.63 -0.77
N SER A 142 11.00 17.22 -2.05
CA SER A 142 12.15 16.60 -2.71
C SER A 142 13.34 17.55 -2.83
N LYS A 143 13.10 18.85 -3.08
CA LYS A 143 14.16 19.87 -3.15
C LYS A 143 14.81 20.15 -1.79
N ILE A 144 14.07 19.93 -0.69
CA ILE A 144 14.61 20.07 0.68
C ILE A 144 15.65 18.98 0.97
N LEU A 145 15.54 17.82 0.32
CA LEU A 145 16.49 16.71 0.49
C LEU A 145 17.91 17.10 0.10
N ASP A 146 18.07 17.97 -0.89
CA ASP A 146 19.35 18.38 -1.48
C ASP A 146 20.05 19.50 -0.70
N ARG A 147 19.43 20.07 0.36
CA ARG A 147 20.00 21.23 1.10
C ARG A 147 21.13 20.89 2.07
N ARG A 148 21.38 19.61 2.37
CA ARG A 148 22.33 19.17 3.40
C ARG A 148 23.31 18.08 2.92
N ASP A 149 23.40 17.88 1.61
CA ASP A 149 24.48 17.11 0.98
C ASP A 149 25.62 18.07 0.60
#